data_AF-A0A5S5D724-F1
#
_entry.id   AF-A0A5S5D724-F1
#
_cell.length_a   1.000
_cell.length_b   1.000
_cell.length_c   1.000
_cell.angle_alpha   90.00
_cell.angle_beta   90.00
_cell.angle_gamma   90.00
#
_symmetry.space_group_name_H-M   'P 1'
#
loop_
_entity.id
_entity.type
_entity.pdbx_description
1 polymer ?
#
loop_
_entity_poly.entity_id
_entity_poly.type
_entity_poly.pdbx_seq_one_letter_code
_entity_poly.pdbx_strand_id
1 'polypeptide(L)'
;MIKHVEQRKLQIDHDFRWVERVASLLDNKFSIGRFRFGLDPVLNFFPVVGQLLTFGVSILLVLVMFRNGVSSKAATKMLLNVIYDAIVGSIPLFGNIFDFFSKANQRNVKILKEYYYEDKHQGSAKGILTAIFLVLLLFCILVCYIVWIVGKWVINLF
;
A
#
# COMPACT_ATOMS: atom_id res chain seq x y z
N MET A 1 -35.42 -10.15 6.38
CA MET A 1 -34.50 -9.81 5.28
C MET A 1 -34.01 -8.36 5.34
N ILE A 2 -34.90 -7.36 5.44
CA ILE A 2 -34.53 -5.92 5.50
C ILE A 2 -33.62 -5.56 6.69
N LYS A 3 -33.91 -6.06 7.90
CA LYS A 3 -33.08 -5.85 9.10
C LYS A 3 -31.61 -6.25 8.93
N HIS A 4 -31.32 -7.33 8.20
CA HIS A 4 -29.95 -7.80 7.98
C HIS A 4 -29.16 -6.96 6.98
N VAL A 5 -29.84 -6.36 5.99
CA VAL A 5 -29.22 -5.46 5.01
C VAL A 5 -28.84 -4.14 5.69
N GLU A 6 -29.72 -3.61 6.53
CA GLU A 6 -29.48 -2.39 7.31
C GLU A 6 -28.31 -2.57 8.29
N GLN A 7 -28.29 -3.69 9.03
CA GLN A 7 -27.19 -4.02 9.94
C GLN A 7 -25.85 -4.14 9.21
N ARG A 8 -25.82 -4.74 8.02
CA ARG A 8 -24.60 -4.85 7.21
C ARG A 8 -24.10 -3.48 6.74
N LYS A 9 -24.98 -2.58 6.29
CA LYS A 9 -24.60 -1.20 5.91
C LYS A 9 -24.01 -0.43 7.09
N LEU A 10 -24.65 -0.50 8.26
CA LEU A 10 -24.16 0.14 9.47
C LEU A 10 -22.78 -0.37 9.89
N GLN A 11 -22.54 -1.68 9.73
CA GLN A 11 -21.24 -2.27 10.01
C GLN A 11 -20.16 -1.78 9.04
N ILE A 12 -20.46 -1.73 7.73
CA ILE A 12 -19.53 -1.21 6.72
C ILE A 12 -19.14 0.24 7.02
N ASP A 13 -20.12 1.08 7.37
CA ASP A 13 -19.87 2.49 7.72
C ASP A 13 -19.04 2.64 9.00
N HIS A 14 -19.30 1.80 10.01
CA HIS A 14 -18.52 1.80 11.24
C HIS A 14 -17.05 1.44 10.96
N ASP A 15 -16.83 0.37 10.20
CA ASP A 15 -15.50 -0.13 9.90
C ASP A 15 -14.74 0.83 8.99
N PHE A 16 -15.40 1.46 8.01
CA PHE A 16 -14.80 2.53 7.21
C PHE A 16 -14.33 3.70 8.08
N ARG A 17 -15.16 4.19 9.00
CA ARG A 17 -14.77 5.27 9.94
C ARG A 17 -13.64 4.86 10.88
N TRP A 18 -13.57 3.59 11.25
CA TRP A 18 -12.45 3.05 12.05
C TRP A 18 -11.17 3.02 11.21
N VAL A 19 -11.22 2.51 9.98
CA VAL A 19 -10.09 2.49 9.05
C VAL A 19 -9.59 3.90 8.76
N GLU A 20 -10.49 4.86 8.52
CA GLU A 20 -10.13 6.27 8.31
C GLU A 20 -9.40 6.86 9.53
N ARG A 21 -9.90 6.59 10.74
CA ARG A 21 -9.23 7.00 11.98
C ARG A 21 -7.86 6.35 12.11
N VAL A 22 -7.75 5.03 11.98
CA VAL A 22 -6.47 4.34 12.11
C VAL A 22 -5.47 4.79 11.04
N ALA A 23 -5.90 4.94 9.79
CA ALA A 23 -5.08 5.48 8.71
C ALA A 23 -4.58 6.90 9.02
N SER A 24 -5.43 7.76 9.58
CA SER A 24 -5.02 9.11 10.00
C SER A 24 -4.00 9.07 11.16
N LEU A 25 -4.13 8.08 12.05
CA LEU A 25 -3.21 7.89 13.18
C LEU A 25 -1.86 7.32 12.73
N LEU A 26 -1.85 6.41 11.77
CA LEU A 26 -0.63 5.80 11.21
C LEU A 26 0.17 6.81 10.41
N ASP A 27 -0.49 7.55 9.50
CA ASP A 27 0.20 8.35 8.49
C ASP A 27 0.33 9.85 8.85
N ASN A 28 -0.35 10.36 9.89
CA ASN A 28 -0.54 11.81 10.06
C ASN A 28 -0.57 12.34 11.51
N LYS A 29 -0.32 11.52 12.55
CA LYS A 29 -0.70 11.91 13.93
C LYS A 29 0.21 12.94 14.60
N PHE A 30 1.52 12.95 14.36
CA PHE A 30 2.44 13.81 15.10
C PHE A 30 3.09 14.85 14.18
N SER A 31 2.95 16.13 14.51
CA SER A 31 3.54 17.23 13.74
C SER A 31 4.63 17.90 14.56
N ILE A 32 5.88 17.96 14.07
CA ILE A 32 6.92 18.83 14.62
C ILE A 32 7.20 19.93 13.59
N GLY A 33 6.78 21.16 13.87
CA GLY A 33 6.86 22.27 12.89
C GLY A 33 6.05 22.00 11.61
N ARG A 34 6.70 22.01 10.45
CA ARG A 34 6.09 21.68 9.13
C ARG A 34 6.07 20.17 8.80
N PHE A 35 6.70 19.34 9.64
CA PHE A 35 6.90 17.93 9.39
C PHE A 35 5.83 17.10 10.09
N ARG A 36 5.22 16.15 9.39
CA ARG A 36 4.22 15.21 9.95
C ARG A 36 4.80 13.80 9.95
N PHE A 37 4.84 13.16 11.11
CA PHE A 37 5.31 11.81 11.33
C PHE A 37 4.24 10.97 12.05
N GLY A 38 4.26 9.67 11.82
CA GLY A 38 3.36 8.70 12.46
C GLY A 38 3.82 8.33 13.87
N LEU A 39 3.53 7.10 14.32
CA LEU A 39 4.06 6.51 15.58
C LEU A 39 5.62 6.40 15.64
N ASP A 40 6.32 6.98 14.67
CA ASP A 40 7.77 7.01 14.48
C ASP A 40 8.61 7.33 15.74
N PRO A 41 8.21 8.21 16.68
CA PRO A 41 9.07 8.49 17.83
C PRO A 41 9.18 7.32 18.83
N VAL A 42 8.18 6.44 18.92
CA VAL A 42 8.20 5.28 19.82
C VAL A 42 8.82 4.06 19.13
N LEU A 43 8.66 3.97 17.81
CA LEU A 43 9.14 2.85 17.00
C LEU A 43 10.62 2.99 16.59
N ASN A 44 11.19 4.20 16.63
CA ASN A 44 12.62 4.46 16.41
C ASN A 44 13.54 3.83 17.47
N PHE A 45 13.00 3.27 18.57
CA PHE A 45 13.80 2.48 19.51
C PHE A 45 14.28 1.15 18.88
N PHE A 46 13.61 0.67 17.82
CA PHE A 46 13.97 -0.54 17.08
C PHE A 46 13.79 -0.31 15.55
N PRO A 47 14.86 0.05 14.81
CA PRO A 47 14.82 0.50 13.40
C PRO A 47 14.30 -0.51 12.35
N VAL A 48 13.71 -1.63 12.76
CA VAL A 48 13.11 -2.66 11.90
C VAL A 48 11.72 -3.07 12.39
N VAL A 49 11.54 -3.15 13.72
CA VAL A 49 10.25 -3.53 14.34
C VAL A 49 9.17 -2.51 14.02
N GLY A 50 9.53 -1.21 13.98
CA GLY A 50 8.61 -0.15 13.60
C GLY A 50 7.98 -0.31 12.23
N GLN A 51 8.82 -0.56 11.22
CA GLN A 51 8.35 -0.72 9.85
C GLN A 51 7.47 -1.96 9.68
N LEU A 52 7.83 -3.07 10.31
CA LEU A 52 7.04 -4.31 10.27
C LEU A 52 5.67 -4.15 10.92
N LEU A 53 5.60 -3.45 12.07
CA LEU A 53 4.33 -3.19 12.74
C LEU A 53 3.41 -2.29 11.90
N THR A 54 3.93 -1.19 11.37
CA THR A 54 3.17 -0.26 10.53
C THR A 54 2.68 -0.95 9.25
N PHE A 55 3.54 -1.75 8.60
CA PHE A 55 3.16 -2.56 7.44
C PHE A 55 2.07 -3.58 7.78
N GLY A 56 2.22 -4.30 8.90
CA GLY A 56 1.23 -5.27 9.38
C GLY A 56 -0.13 -4.65 9.65
N VAL A 57 -0.17 -3.48 10.30
CA VAL A 57 -1.44 -2.76 10.54
C VAL A 57 -2.05 -2.31 9.21
N SER A 58 -1.24 -1.82 8.28
CA SER A 58 -1.70 -1.38 6.95
C SER A 58 -2.33 -2.55 6.17
N ILE A 59 -1.74 -3.74 6.21
CA ILE A 59 -2.33 -4.96 5.64
C ILE A 59 -3.66 -5.30 6.33
N LEU A 60 -3.71 -5.22 7.66
CA LEU A 60 -4.94 -5.50 8.42
C LEU A 60 -6.08 -4.57 7.98
N LEU A 61 -5.82 -3.28 7.76
CA LEU A 61 -6.81 -2.33 7.23
C LEU A 61 -7.35 -2.78 5.87
N VAL A 62 -6.48 -3.23 4.96
CA VAL A 62 -6.89 -3.76 3.65
C VAL A 62 -7.76 -5.01 3.83
N LEU A 63 -7.37 -5.93 4.70
CA LEU A 63 -8.11 -7.18 4.95
C LEU A 63 -9.49 -6.94 5.55
N VAL A 64 -9.62 -6.03 6.53
CA VAL A 64 -10.91 -5.65 7.12
C VAL A 64 -11.85 -5.13 6.04
N MET A 65 -11.38 -4.23 5.20
CA MET A 65 -12.22 -3.64 4.14
C MET A 65 -12.56 -4.65 3.04
N PHE A 66 -11.63 -5.54 2.69
CA PHE A 66 -11.89 -6.62 1.75
C PHE A 66 -12.98 -7.58 2.27
N ARG A 67 -12.94 -7.93 3.57
CA ARG A 67 -14.00 -8.73 4.21
C ARG A 67 -15.35 -8.01 4.27
N ASN A 68 -15.33 -6.68 4.29
CA ASN A 68 -16.52 -5.83 4.25
C ASN A 68 -17.09 -5.62 2.85
N GLY A 69 -16.61 -6.37 1.85
CA GLY A 69 -17.20 -6.43 0.52
C GLY A 69 -16.65 -5.41 -0.47
N VAL A 70 -15.53 -4.75 -0.15
CA VAL A 70 -14.80 -3.95 -1.15
C VAL A 70 -14.40 -4.84 -2.33
N SER A 71 -14.52 -4.30 -3.55
CA SER A 71 -14.17 -5.05 -4.76
C SER A 71 -12.71 -5.54 -4.73
N SER A 72 -12.45 -6.68 -5.36
CA SER A 72 -11.08 -7.20 -5.50
C SER A 72 -10.14 -6.20 -6.18
N LYS A 73 -10.65 -5.41 -7.14
CA LYS A 73 -9.88 -4.35 -7.81
C LYS A 73 -9.44 -3.25 -6.83
N ALA A 74 -10.36 -2.74 -6.01
CA ALA A 74 -10.04 -1.72 -5.01
C ALA A 74 -9.08 -2.27 -3.94
N ALA A 75 -9.35 -3.47 -3.40
CA ALA A 75 -8.48 -4.12 -2.43
C ALA A 75 -7.06 -4.36 -2.96
N THR A 76 -6.92 -4.78 -4.23
CA THR A 76 -5.60 -4.96 -4.87
C THR A 76 -4.86 -3.63 -4.99
N LYS A 77 -5.53 -2.55 -5.41
CA LYS A 77 -4.91 -1.22 -5.43
C LYS A 77 -4.47 -0.77 -4.05
N MET A 78 -5.28 -1.02 -3.03
CA MET A 78 -4.92 -0.69 -1.66
C MET A 78 -3.68 -1.46 -1.18
N LEU A 79 -3.60 -2.75 -1.50
CA LEU A 79 -2.45 -3.58 -1.19
C LEU A 79 -1.19 -3.09 -1.92
N LEU A 80 -1.29 -2.72 -3.19
CA LEU A 80 -0.17 -2.18 -3.95
C LEU A 80 0.38 -0.88 -3.36
N ASN A 81 -0.49 -0.01 -2.83
CA ASN A 81 -0.04 1.20 -2.14
C ASN A 81 0.80 0.84 -0.90
N VAL A 82 0.37 -0.16 -0.12
CA VAL A 82 1.10 -0.61 1.09
C VAL A 82 2.43 -1.26 0.73
N ILE A 83 2.48 -2.10 -0.32
CA ILE A 83 3.71 -2.74 -0.79
C ILE A 83 4.70 -1.70 -1.33
N TYR A 84 4.22 -0.81 -2.20
CA TYR A 84 5.04 0.27 -2.75
C TYR A 84 5.67 1.09 -1.63
N ASP A 85 4.87 1.36 -0.61
CA ASP A 85 5.31 2.15 0.52
C ASP A 85 6.38 1.46 1.36
N ALA A 86 6.19 0.18 1.67
CA ALA A 86 7.19 -0.62 2.38
C ALA A 86 8.52 -0.69 1.59
N ILE A 87 8.46 -0.83 0.27
CA ILE A 87 9.66 -0.83 -0.59
C ILE A 87 10.37 0.52 -0.48
N VAL A 88 9.66 1.64 -0.63
CA VAL A 88 10.30 2.95 -0.60
C VAL A 88 10.79 3.31 0.81
N GLY A 89 10.02 3.02 1.85
CA GLY A 89 10.40 3.23 3.25
C GLY A 89 11.58 2.38 3.71
N SER A 90 11.94 1.32 2.97
CA SER A 90 13.11 0.49 3.25
C SER A 90 14.43 1.07 2.74
N ILE A 91 14.41 2.17 1.96
CA ILE A 91 15.61 2.78 1.36
C ILE A 91 16.17 3.89 2.29
N PRO A 92 17.28 3.66 3.02
CA PRO A 92 17.78 4.58 4.04
C PRO A 92 18.54 5.81 3.48
N LEU A 93 18.71 5.91 2.16
CA LEU A 93 19.63 6.87 1.52
C LEU A 93 18.98 8.18 1.03
N PHE A 94 17.69 8.39 1.27
CA PHE A 94 17.00 9.59 0.81
C PHE A 94 16.69 10.63 1.90
N GLY A 95 17.68 10.90 2.76
CA GLY A 95 17.61 12.00 3.72
C GLY A 95 17.53 13.36 3.02
N ASN A 96 16.49 14.14 3.33
CA ASN A 96 16.19 15.53 2.92
C ASN A 96 15.25 15.80 1.73
N ILE A 97 14.75 14.79 1.00
CA ILE A 97 13.67 14.98 -0.02
C ILE A 97 12.32 14.37 0.45
N PHE A 98 12.30 13.77 1.64
CA PHE A 98 11.31 12.75 2.02
C PHE A 98 10.29 13.15 3.09
N ASP A 99 9.96 14.43 3.20
CA ASP A 99 8.81 14.88 4.01
C ASP A 99 7.43 14.48 3.45
N PHE A 100 7.44 13.81 2.28
CA PHE A 100 6.27 13.50 1.48
C PHE A 100 6.00 12.00 1.32
N PHE A 101 6.85 11.12 1.86
CA PHE A 101 6.74 9.70 1.59
C PHE A 101 5.93 8.96 2.66
N SER A 102 5.11 8.04 2.15
CA SER A 102 4.12 7.24 2.88
C SER A 102 2.91 7.94 3.43
N LYS A 103 1.87 8.00 2.60
CA LYS A 103 0.50 7.96 3.13
C LYS A 103 -0.28 6.84 2.47
N ALA A 104 0.29 5.63 2.48
CA ALA A 104 -0.34 4.46 1.87
C ALA A 104 -1.75 4.27 2.42
N ASN A 105 -1.93 4.45 3.74
CA ASN A 105 -3.22 4.29 4.39
C ASN A 105 -4.19 5.41 4.00
N GLN A 106 -3.73 6.65 3.82
CA GLN A 106 -4.61 7.72 3.32
C GLN A 106 -4.99 7.57 1.85
N ARG A 107 -4.06 7.13 1.00
CA ARG A 107 -4.38 6.77 -0.39
C ARG A 107 -5.41 5.65 -0.42
N ASN A 108 -5.31 4.71 0.52
CA ASN A 108 -6.29 3.64 0.67
C ASN A 108 -7.66 4.15 1.14
N VAL A 109 -7.70 5.07 2.11
CA VAL A 109 -8.94 5.76 2.50
C VAL A 109 -9.56 6.50 1.32
N LYS A 110 -8.76 7.17 0.49
CA LYS A 110 -9.24 7.81 -0.74
C LYS A 110 -9.85 6.79 -1.71
N ILE A 111 -9.20 5.66 -1.95
CA ILE A 111 -9.75 4.57 -2.79
C ILE A 111 -11.08 4.07 -2.23
N LEU A 112 -11.17 3.89 -0.91
CA LEU A 112 -12.41 3.45 -0.25
C LEU A 112 -13.51 4.49 -0.39
N LYS A 113 -13.20 5.77 -0.23
CA LYS A 113 -14.16 6.87 -0.42
C LYS A 113 -14.67 6.90 -1.87
N GLU A 114 -13.76 6.82 -2.84
CA GLU A 114 -14.10 6.73 -4.26
C GLU A 114 -14.93 5.47 -4.58
N TYR A 115 -14.66 4.36 -3.88
CA TYR A 115 -15.41 3.11 -4.03
C TYR A 115 -16.85 3.20 -3.49
N TYR A 116 -17.04 3.74 -2.28
CA TYR A 116 -18.34 3.78 -1.62
C TYR A 116 -19.24 4.94 -2.06
N TYR A 117 -18.66 6.07 -2.47
CA TYR A 117 -19.42 7.29 -2.75
C TYR A 117 -19.40 7.71 -4.23
N GLU A 118 -18.45 7.21 -5.02
CA GLU A 118 -18.31 7.60 -6.43
C GLU A 118 -18.43 6.40 -7.39
N ASP A 119 -18.77 5.21 -6.90
CA ASP A 119 -18.87 3.96 -7.65
C ASP A 119 -17.62 3.64 -8.50
N LYS A 120 -16.45 4.12 -8.06
CA LYS A 120 -15.17 3.87 -8.73
C LYS A 120 -14.54 2.56 -8.25
N HIS A 121 -13.57 2.07 -9.02
CA HIS A 121 -12.82 0.85 -8.70
C HIS A 121 -13.67 -0.41 -8.54
N GLN A 122 -14.88 -0.44 -9.09
CA GLN A 122 -15.71 -1.64 -9.16
C GLN A 122 -15.05 -2.73 -10.03
N GLY A 123 -15.38 -3.99 -9.75
CA GLY A 123 -15.00 -5.14 -10.58
C GLY A 123 -13.79 -5.95 -10.12
N SER A 124 -13.22 -6.71 -11.06
CA SER A 124 -12.19 -7.72 -10.79
C SER A 124 -10.77 -7.17 -10.88
N ALA A 125 -9.90 -7.68 -10.01
CA ALA A 125 -8.47 -7.36 -10.02
C ALA A 125 -7.69 -7.91 -11.22
N LYS A 126 -8.29 -8.81 -12.03
CA LYS A 126 -7.61 -9.53 -13.12
C LYS A 126 -6.75 -8.63 -14.01
N GLY A 127 -7.28 -7.50 -14.47
CA GLY A 127 -6.54 -6.57 -15.34
C GLY A 127 -5.30 -5.95 -14.68
N ILE A 128 -5.37 -5.69 -13.37
CA ILE A 128 -4.23 -5.18 -12.60
C ILE A 128 -3.19 -6.30 -12.43
N LEU A 129 -3.63 -7.51 -12.06
CA LEU A 129 -2.73 -8.65 -11.90
C LEU A 129 -2.01 -9.00 -13.22
N THR A 130 -2.73 -9.02 -14.35
CA THR A 130 -2.12 -9.28 -15.66
C THR A 130 -1.13 -8.20 -16.04
N ALA A 131 -1.42 -6.92 -15.77
CA ALA A 131 -0.48 -5.83 -16.03
C ALA A 131 0.80 -5.99 -15.18
N ILE A 132 0.66 -6.29 -13.89
CA ILE A 132 1.81 -6.54 -13.00
C ILE A 132 2.64 -7.72 -13.51
N PHE A 133 1.98 -8.81 -13.90
CA PHE A 133 2.67 -9.99 -14.43
C PHE A 133 3.46 -9.68 -15.70
N LEU A 134 2.87 -8.94 -16.65
CA LEU A 134 3.56 -8.52 -17.87
C LEU A 134 4.76 -7.61 -17.59
N VAL A 135 4.63 -6.67 -16.66
CA VAL A 135 5.73 -5.78 -16.25
C VAL A 135 6.86 -6.58 -15.61
N LEU A 136 6.55 -7.51 -14.70
CA LEU A 136 7.54 -8.38 -14.07
C LEU A 136 8.23 -9.30 -15.10
N LEU A 137 7.47 -9.85 -16.03
CA LEU A 137 8.00 -10.68 -17.11
C LEU A 137 8.97 -9.89 -17.99
N LEU A 138 8.59 -8.67 -18.39
CA LEU A 138 9.45 -7.79 -19.17
C LEU A 138 10.74 -7.42 -18.41
N PHE A 139 10.63 -7.14 -17.11
CA PHE A 139 11.79 -6.89 -16.26
C PHE A 139 12.73 -8.10 -16.18
N CYS A 140 12.20 -9.31 -15.98
CA CYS A 140 13.00 -10.55 -15.99
C CYS A 140 13.74 -10.75 -17.33
N ILE A 141 13.06 -10.54 -18.46
CA ILE A 141 13.68 -10.66 -19.79
C ILE A 141 14.82 -9.64 -19.93
N LEU A 142 14.59 -8.39 -19.51
CA LEU A 142 15.61 -7.35 -19.55
C LEU A 142 16.84 -7.73 -18.72
N VAL A 143 16.64 -8.24 -17.50
CA VAL A 143 17.73 -8.70 -16.62
C VAL A 143 18.51 -9.83 -17.28
N CYS A 144 17.83 -10.86 -17.80
CA CYS A 144 18.48 -11.97 -18.50
C CYS A 144 19.27 -11.49 -19.72
N TYR A 145 18.73 -10.52 -20.47
CA TYR A 145 19.40 -9.91 -21.62
C TYR A 145 20.67 -9.15 -21.23
N ILE A 146 20.60 -8.35 -20.15
CA ILE A 146 21.77 -7.65 -19.60
C ILE A 146 22.84 -8.65 -19.17
N VAL A 147 22.46 -9.70 -18.43
CA VAL A 147 23.38 -10.76 -17.99
C VAL A 147 24.05 -11.43 -19.20
N TRP A 148 23.29 -11.70 -20.26
CA TRP A 148 23.83 -12.29 -21.48
C TRP A 148 24.85 -11.38 -22.19
N ILE A 149 24.55 -10.07 -22.30
CA ILE A 149 25.47 -9.07 -22.86
C ILE A 149 26.77 -9.01 -22.05
N VAL A 150 26.64 -8.89 -20.72
CA VAL A 150 27.80 -8.79 -19.83
C VAL A 150 28.64 -10.07 -19.91
N GLY A 151 27.99 -11.24 -19.93
CA GLY A 151 28.68 -12.52 -20.09
C GLY A 151 29.45 -12.62 -21.42
N LYS A 152 28.84 -12.20 -22.52
CA LYS A 152 29.49 -12.11 -23.84
C LYS A 152 30.71 -11.18 -23.81
N TRP A 153 30.59 -10.03 -23.16
CA TRP A 153 31.67 -9.06 -23.05
C TRP A 153 32.85 -9.61 -22.23
N VAL A 154 32.57 -10.30 -21.12
CA VAL A 154 33.59 -10.93 -20.27
C VAL A 154 34.33 -12.05 -21.00
N ILE A 155 33.62 -12.94 -21.71
CA ILE A 155 34.26 -14.04 -22.45
C ILE A 155 35.16 -13.52 -23.56
N ASN A 156 34.80 -12.40 -24.21
CA ASN A 156 35.62 -11.81 -25.26
C ASN A 156 36.84 -11.03 -24.73
N LEU A 157 36.92 -10.79 -23.41
CA LEU A 157 38.04 -10.13 -22.76
C LEU A 157 39.19 -11.10 -22.46
N PHE A 158 38.87 -12.40 -22.32
CA PHE A 158 39.81 -13.49 -22.10
C PHE A 158 40.13 -14.22 -23.42
#